data_AF-A0A9Q1EWZ5-F1
#
_entry.id   AF-A0A9Q1EWZ5-F1
#
_cell.length_a   1.000
_cell.length_b   1.000
_cell.length_c   1.000
_cell.angle_alpha   90.00
_cell.angle_beta   90.00
_cell.angle_gamma   90.00
#
_symmetry.space_group_name_H-M   'P 1'
#
loop_
_entity.id
_entity.type
_entity.pdbx_description
1 polymer ?
#
loop_
_entity_poly.entity_id
_entity_poly.type
_entity_poly.pdbx_seq_one_letter_code
_entity_poly.pdbx_strand_id
1 'polypeptide(L)'
;MAPREKTKMAGLFIKGVSSMWTAPKRTSQTQMTKAHRFLEKYRSEKTNSEQQTYQIEMAQLSEENARLKEENCHLKDLLVKEIPGVLSAMKQSVRTYSPTSSSEVSFQSSSSPRPQPSSHSPVPQMSRESSDEAFSEMVEIYSGTQVFCDKLSWAAAVNASSVSVFVRTLVMSVFPVDVLLKSNLRGQIREGKQSKEPLDNKKIDAIFRATLKKWPNTTPSQIGSAINAKLNELRSKKRREDKEKEGTLMLFND
;
A
#
# COMPACT_ATOMS: atom_id res chain seq x y z
N MET A 1 53.02 17.00 -77.87
CA MET A 1 54.18 16.09 -77.72
C MET A 1 54.79 16.35 -76.35
N ALA A 2 55.01 15.30 -75.56
CA ALA A 2 55.62 15.34 -74.22
C ALA A 2 57.16 15.55 -74.32
N PRO A 3 57.91 15.72 -73.20
CA PRO A 3 58.20 14.57 -72.35
C PRO A 3 58.20 14.82 -70.83
N ARG A 4 58.13 13.69 -70.12
CA ARG A 4 58.32 13.49 -68.68
C ARG A 4 59.83 13.40 -68.37
N GLU A 5 60.25 13.88 -67.21
CA GLU A 5 61.46 13.36 -66.55
C GLU A 5 61.18 12.97 -65.09
N LYS A 6 61.77 11.82 -64.75
CA LYS A 6 61.73 11.15 -63.46
C LYS A 6 63.10 11.34 -62.82
N THR A 7 63.16 11.62 -61.52
CA THR A 7 64.38 11.38 -60.73
C THR A 7 64.01 10.62 -59.47
N LYS A 8 64.61 9.42 -59.35
CA LYS A 8 64.63 8.54 -58.18
C LYS A 8 65.81 8.93 -57.27
N MET A 9 65.90 8.23 -56.12
CA MET A 9 66.98 8.12 -55.13
C MET A 9 66.68 8.93 -53.85
N ALA A 10 66.83 8.43 -52.63
CA ALA A 10 67.26 7.14 -52.10
C ALA A 10 66.65 6.99 -50.69
N GLY A 11 66.47 5.76 -50.24
CA GLY A 11 66.03 5.48 -48.88
C GLY A 11 67.12 5.73 -47.84
N LEU A 12 66.70 6.01 -46.61
CA LEU A 12 67.43 5.57 -45.42
C LEU A 12 66.40 5.19 -44.34
N PHE A 13 66.48 3.93 -43.93
CA PHE A 13 65.71 3.30 -42.88
C PHE A 13 66.40 3.61 -41.55
N ILE A 14 65.72 4.25 -40.60
CA ILE A 14 66.07 4.15 -39.17
C ILE A 14 64.81 3.86 -38.37
N LYS A 15 64.96 2.82 -37.56
CA LYS A 15 63.97 2.13 -36.75
C LYS A 15 63.41 3.02 -35.63
N GLY A 16 62.11 2.87 -35.41
CA GLY A 16 61.54 2.62 -34.09
C GLY A 16 61.46 3.78 -33.11
N VAL A 17 60.24 4.25 -32.85
CA VAL A 17 59.70 4.23 -31.49
C VAL A 17 58.19 4.05 -31.59
N SER A 18 57.70 2.93 -31.06
CA SER A 18 56.29 2.69 -30.79
C SER A 18 55.85 3.67 -29.71
N SER A 19 55.18 4.76 -30.10
CA SER A 19 54.59 5.70 -29.15
C SER A 19 53.30 5.10 -28.59
N MET A 20 53.47 4.43 -27.46
CA MET A 20 52.39 4.12 -26.52
C MET A 20 51.52 5.35 -26.32
N TRP A 21 50.26 5.26 -26.74
CA TRP A 21 49.20 6.14 -26.26
C TRP A 21 48.95 5.82 -24.79
N THR A 22 49.69 6.47 -23.89
CA THR A 22 49.35 6.50 -22.47
C THR A 22 48.36 7.63 -22.25
N ALA A 23 47.10 7.24 -22.04
CA ALA A 23 46.05 8.14 -21.57
C ALA A 23 46.47 8.79 -20.24
N PRO A 24 46.41 10.13 -20.09
CA PRO A 24 46.59 10.77 -18.80
C PRO A 24 45.44 10.37 -17.87
N LYS A 25 45.75 9.69 -16.77
CA LYS A 25 44.82 9.51 -15.65
C LYS A 25 44.46 10.89 -15.10
N ARG A 26 43.24 11.36 -15.37
CA ARG A 26 42.63 12.48 -14.63
C ARG A 26 42.46 12.06 -13.17
N THR A 27 43.40 12.45 -12.32
CA THR A 27 43.13 12.65 -10.90
C THR A 27 42.19 13.84 -10.79
N SER A 28 40.91 13.56 -10.57
CA SER A 28 39.87 14.58 -10.40
C SER A 28 39.93 15.13 -8.98
N GLN A 29 40.95 15.93 -8.67
CA GLN A 29 40.92 16.78 -7.49
C GLN A 29 40.21 18.07 -7.87
N THR A 30 38.87 18.01 -7.89
CA THR A 30 38.01 19.18 -8.11
C THR A 30 38.27 20.18 -7.00
N GLN A 31 39.06 21.21 -7.27
CA GLN A 31 39.12 22.35 -6.36
C GLN A 31 37.72 22.98 -6.31
N MET A 32 37.08 22.85 -5.15
CA MET A 32 35.76 23.39 -4.86
C MET A 32 35.79 24.91 -5.02
N THR A 33 35.19 25.41 -6.10
CA THR A 33 35.01 26.83 -6.32
C THR A 33 34.13 27.43 -5.21
N LYS A 34 34.24 28.74 -4.95
CA LYS A 34 33.39 29.43 -3.96
C LYS A 34 31.89 29.19 -4.21
N ALA A 35 31.49 29.11 -5.48
CA ALA A 35 30.13 28.80 -5.90
C ALA A 35 29.69 27.38 -5.50
N HIS A 36 30.57 26.37 -5.65
CA HIS A 36 30.24 25.01 -5.24
C HIS A 36 30.05 24.91 -3.73
N ARG A 37 30.92 25.56 -2.95
CA ARG A 37 30.82 25.59 -1.49
C ARG A 37 29.50 26.22 -1.00
N PHE A 38 29.03 27.25 -1.72
CA PHE A 38 27.73 27.87 -1.44
C PHE A 38 26.55 26.94 -1.77
N LEU A 39 26.58 26.26 -2.92
CA LEU A 39 25.53 25.31 -3.30
C LEU A 39 25.44 24.12 -2.35
N GLU A 40 26.59 23.64 -1.86
CA GLU A 40 26.65 22.54 -0.90
C GLU A 40 26.09 22.97 0.46
N LYS A 41 26.41 24.19 0.91
CA LYS A 41 25.81 24.76 2.12
C LYS A 41 24.29 24.90 1.99
N TYR A 42 23.80 25.46 0.87
CA TYR A 42 22.37 25.62 0.63
C TYR A 42 21.63 24.28 0.52
N ARG A 43 22.25 23.28 -0.13
CA ARG A 43 21.73 21.92 -0.21
C ARG A 43 21.62 21.30 1.18
N SER A 44 22.68 21.39 1.98
CA SER A 44 22.73 20.84 3.34
C SER A 44 21.73 21.50 4.29
N GLU A 45 21.58 22.83 4.23
CA GLU A 45 20.58 23.57 5.02
C GLU A 45 19.16 23.18 4.62
N LYS A 46 18.90 23.01 3.32
CA LYS A 46 17.59 22.55 2.84
C LYS A 46 17.26 21.14 3.30
N THR A 47 18.20 20.19 3.18
CA THR A 47 17.99 18.82 3.64
C THR A 47 17.82 18.73 5.16
N ASN A 48 18.52 19.57 5.92
CA ASN A 48 18.44 19.58 7.37
C ASN A 48 17.09 20.17 7.85
N SER A 49 16.59 21.22 7.18
CA SER A 49 15.26 21.78 7.46
C SER A 49 14.14 20.78 7.16
N GLU A 50 14.23 20.05 6.04
CA GLU A 50 13.27 19.00 5.70
C GLU A 50 13.33 17.84 6.72
N GLN A 51 14.53 17.39 7.10
CA GLN A 51 14.71 16.37 8.15
C GLN A 51 14.17 16.79 9.50
N GLN A 52 14.39 18.04 9.91
CA GLN A 52 13.86 18.58 11.16
C GLN A 52 12.33 18.59 11.15
N THR A 53 11.71 18.93 10.01
CA THR A 53 10.25 18.90 9.86
C THR A 53 9.70 17.49 10.04
N TYR A 54 10.33 16.48 9.42
CA TYR A 54 9.93 15.08 9.60
C TYR A 54 10.10 14.60 11.04
N GLN A 55 11.16 15.00 11.74
CA GLN A 55 11.35 14.61 13.13
C GLN A 55 10.29 15.20 14.06
N ILE A 56 9.89 16.46 13.82
CA ILE A 56 8.80 17.09 14.57
C ILE A 56 7.47 16.36 14.30
N GLU A 57 7.17 16.06 13.04
CA GLU A 57 5.94 15.34 12.66
C GLU A 57 5.90 13.93 13.26
N MET A 58 7.02 13.20 13.23
CA MET A 58 7.13 11.88 13.85
C MET A 58 6.95 11.93 15.36
N ALA A 59 7.49 12.94 16.04
CA ALA A 59 7.29 13.12 17.47
C ALA A 59 5.81 13.38 17.81
N GLN A 60 5.15 14.26 17.04
CA GLN A 60 3.72 14.56 17.21
C GLN A 60 2.84 13.33 16.96
N LEU A 61 3.08 12.59 15.88
CA LEU A 61 2.33 11.37 15.57
C LEU A 61 2.58 10.27 16.60
N SER A 62 3.78 10.17 17.15
CA SER A 62 4.10 9.22 18.22
C SER A 62 3.33 9.56 19.50
N GLU A 63 3.26 10.84 19.87
CA GLU A 63 2.51 11.32 21.02
C GLU A 63 1.00 11.10 20.86
N GLU A 64 0.45 11.43 19.69
CA GLU A 64 -0.97 11.20 19.39
C GLU A 64 -1.32 9.71 19.44
N ASN A 65 -0.47 8.85 18.89
CA ASN A 65 -0.66 7.40 18.98
C ASN A 65 -0.61 6.89 20.42
N ALA A 66 0.23 7.46 21.28
CA ALA A 66 0.27 7.10 22.70
C ALA A 66 -1.06 7.48 23.39
N ARG A 67 -1.57 8.69 23.12
CA ARG A 67 -2.86 9.16 23.64
C ARG A 67 -4.02 8.29 23.17
N LEU A 68 -4.08 7.97 21.88
CA LEU A 68 -5.12 7.13 21.30
C LEU A 68 -5.10 5.70 21.86
N LYS A 69 -3.92 5.17 22.19
CA LYS A 69 -3.79 3.86 22.85
C LYS A 69 -4.30 3.89 24.27
N GLU A 70 -4.05 4.96 25.01
CA GLU A 70 -4.57 5.14 26.37
C GLU A 70 -6.10 5.22 26.37
N GLU A 71 -6.68 6.02 25.46
CA GLU A 71 -8.12 6.13 25.30
C GLU A 71 -8.74 4.78 24.89
N ASN A 72 -8.13 4.06 23.96
CA ASN A 72 -8.58 2.72 23.59
C ASN A 72 -8.50 1.72 24.76
N CYS A 73 -7.47 1.81 25.60
CA CYS A 73 -7.36 0.99 26.79
C CYS A 73 -8.52 1.28 27.75
N HIS A 74 -8.81 2.56 28.00
CA HIS A 74 -9.91 3.00 28.84
C HIS A 74 -11.28 2.57 28.30
N LEU A 75 -11.52 2.74 26.99
CA LEU A 75 -12.77 2.31 26.36
C LEU A 75 -12.95 0.79 26.45
N LYS A 76 -11.89 0.01 26.25
CA LYS A 76 -11.93 -1.44 26.46
C LYS A 76 -12.25 -1.79 27.90
N ASP A 77 -11.72 -1.04 28.86
CA ASP A 77 -12.01 -1.23 30.28
C ASP A 77 -13.50 -1.03 30.59
N LEU A 78 -14.09 0.07 30.10
CA LEU A 78 -15.52 0.35 30.27
C LEU A 78 -16.40 -0.73 29.63
N LEU A 79 -16.07 -1.17 28.42
CA LEU A 79 -16.80 -2.23 27.71
C LEU A 79 -16.75 -3.57 28.45
N VAL A 80 -15.60 -3.91 29.03
CA VAL A 80 -15.38 -5.23 29.64
C VAL A 80 -15.82 -5.28 31.10
N LYS A 81 -15.64 -4.20 31.86
CA LYS A 81 -15.87 -4.20 33.31
C LYS A 81 -17.21 -3.55 33.68
N GLU A 82 -17.48 -2.36 33.17
CA GLU A 82 -18.61 -1.55 33.64
C GLU A 82 -19.92 -1.93 32.97
N ILE A 83 -19.95 -2.06 31.64
CA ILE A 83 -21.18 -2.38 30.90
C ILE A 83 -21.80 -3.72 31.34
N PRO A 84 -21.05 -4.82 31.52
CA PRO A 84 -21.63 -6.07 31.99
C PRO A 84 -22.22 -5.97 33.40
N GLY A 85 -21.61 -5.16 34.28
CA GLY A 85 -22.12 -4.87 35.62
C GLY A 85 -23.46 -4.14 35.58
N VAL A 86 -23.56 -3.07 34.78
CA VAL A 86 -24.79 -2.31 34.57
C VAL A 86 -25.90 -3.18 33.97
N LEU A 87 -25.58 -3.98 32.95
CA LEU A 87 -26.54 -4.91 32.34
C LEU A 87 -27.01 -5.98 33.32
N SER A 88 -26.14 -6.44 34.22
CA SER A 88 -26.50 -7.41 35.26
C SER A 88 -27.44 -6.80 36.31
N ALA A 89 -27.15 -5.58 36.78
CA ALA A 89 -28.01 -4.84 37.70
C ALA A 89 -29.38 -4.53 37.07
N MET A 90 -29.41 -4.17 35.79
CA MET A 90 -30.64 -3.93 35.04
C MET A 90 -31.47 -5.22 34.90
N LYS A 91 -30.84 -6.35 34.55
CA LYS A 91 -31.52 -7.65 34.48
C LYS A 91 -32.09 -8.10 35.83
N GLN A 92 -31.37 -7.86 36.92
CA GLN A 92 -31.85 -8.17 38.27
C GLN A 92 -33.05 -7.31 38.65
N SER A 93 -33.03 -6.02 38.32
CA SER A 93 -34.15 -5.11 38.55
C SER A 93 -35.40 -5.53 37.75
N VAL A 94 -35.25 -5.91 36.49
CA VAL A 94 -36.39 -6.41 35.68
C VAL A 94 -36.98 -7.69 36.27
N ARG A 95 -36.17 -8.56 36.89
CA ARG A 95 -36.65 -9.77 37.56
C ARG A 95 -37.42 -9.47 38.85
N THR A 96 -37.02 -8.46 39.63
CA THR A 96 -37.72 -8.08 40.86
C THR A 96 -39.04 -7.35 40.62
N TYR A 97 -39.27 -6.81 39.42
CA TYR A 97 -40.53 -6.14 39.03
C TYR A 97 -41.50 -7.02 38.23
N SER A 98 -41.36 -8.36 38.20
CA SER A 98 -42.46 -9.21 37.74
C SER A 98 -43.50 -9.34 38.86
N PRO A 99 -44.73 -8.81 38.70
CA PRO A 99 -45.75 -8.94 39.72
C PRO A 99 -46.26 -10.39 39.75
N THR A 100 -46.19 -10.98 40.93
CA THR A 100 -46.85 -12.21 41.32
C THR A 100 -48.37 -12.04 41.14
N SER A 101 -48.98 -12.66 40.12
CA SER A 101 -50.41 -12.96 40.14
C SER A 101 -50.80 -14.03 39.11
N SER A 102 -51.63 -14.96 39.58
CA SER A 102 -52.39 -15.99 38.85
C SER A 102 -51.63 -17.25 38.46
N SER A 103 -52.15 -18.45 38.63
CA SER A 103 -53.15 -19.03 39.53
C SER A 103 -53.03 -20.53 39.30
N GLU A 104 -53.22 -21.32 40.35
CA GLU A 104 -53.17 -22.77 40.32
C GLU A 104 -54.17 -23.36 39.32
N VAL A 105 -53.74 -24.36 38.53
CA VAL A 105 -54.55 -25.53 38.23
C VAL A 105 -53.66 -26.77 38.18
N SER A 106 -53.94 -27.66 39.12
CA SER A 106 -53.36 -28.99 39.29
C SER A 106 -54.05 -29.97 38.33
N PHE A 107 -53.28 -30.77 37.61
CA PHE A 107 -53.74 -32.06 37.09
C PHE A 107 -52.61 -33.09 37.19
N GLN A 108 -52.75 -33.98 38.18
CA GLN A 108 -51.98 -35.21 38.30
C GLN A 108 -52.52 -36.26 37.31
N SER A 109 -51.62 -36.99 36.65
CA SER A 109 -51.81 -38.42 36.33
C SER A 109 -50.47 -39.11 35.98
N SER A 110 -50.06 -39.96 36.92
CA SER A 110 -49.49 -41.32 36.78
C SER A 110 -48.18 -41.62 36.00
N SER A 111 -47.24 -42.15 36.80
CA SER A 111 -46.46 -43.41 36.65
C SER A 111 -45.08 -43.44 35.99
N SER A 112 -44.10 -43.76 36.85
CA SER A 112 -42.93 -44.66 36.71
C SER A 112 -41.50 -44.07 36.82
N PRO A 113 -40.54 -44.83 37.41
CA PRO A 113 -39.48 -44.26 38.26
C PRO A 113 -38.03 -44.34 37.69
N ARG A 114 -37.23 -43.28 37.99
CA ARG A 114 -35.79 -43.12 38.39
C ARG A 114 -34.73 -44.19 37.94
N PRO A 115 -33.43 -43.89 37.62
CA PRO A 115 -32.52 -42.89 38.23
C PRO A 115 -31.54 -42.08 37.33
N GLN A 116 -30.90 -41.10 38.00
CA GLN A 116 -29.90 -40.08 37.60
C GLN A 116 -28.51 -40.66 37.20
N PRO A 117 -27.42 -39.88 37.08
CA PRO A 117 -27.16 -38.53 36.52
C PRO A 117 -26.01 -38.55 35.47
N SER A 118 -25.93 -37.56 34.57
CA SER A 118 -24.65 -37.25 33.92
C SER A 118 -24.45 -35.74 33.78
N SER A 119 -23.43 -35.29 34.50
CA SER A 119 -22.75 -34.01 34.41
C SER A 119 -22.16 -33.81 33.01
N HIS A 120 -22.67 -32.85 32.25
CA HIS A 120 -21.90 -32.24 31.18
C HIS A 120 -22.06 -30.72 31.24
N SER A 121 -21.02 -30.08 31.77
CA SER A 121 -20.73 -28.68 31.55
C SER A 121 -20.76 -28.37 30.05
N PRO A 122 -21.46 -27.32 29.59
CA PRO A 122 -21.12 -26.72 28.32
C PRO A 122 -19.85 -25.91 28.54
N VAL A 123 -18.72 -26.50 28.18
CA VAL A 123 -17.50 -25.74 27.88
C VAL A 123 -17.90 -24.68 26.86
N PRO A 124 -17.62 -23.38 27.06
CA PRO A 124 -17.72 -22.41 25.98
C PRO A 124 -16.71 -22.85 24.92
N GLN A 125 -17.20 -23.51 23.88
CA GLN A 125 -16.46 -23.69 22.65
C GLN A 125 -15.97 -22.30 22.26
N MET A 126 -14.65 -22.11 22.32
CA MET A 126 -14.01 -21.03 21.62
C MET A 126 -14.49 -21.13 20.18
N SER A 127 -15.44 -20.26 19.84
CA SER A 127 -15.83 -19.98 18.48
C SER A 127 -14.53 -19.63 17.78
N ARG A 128 -14.00 -20.62 17.05
CA ARG A 128 -13.06 -20.39 15.96
C ARG A 128 -13.60 -19.17 15.25
N GLU A 129 -12.81 -18.11 15.26
CA GLU A 129 -13.00 -16.92 14.46
C GLU A 129 -13.17 -17.42 13.03
N SER A 130 -14.43 -17.55 12.62
CA SER A 130 -14.82 -17.73 11.24
C SER A 130 -14.42 -16.43 10.57
N SER A 131 -13.35 -16.49 9.80
CA SER A 131 -12.77 -15.45 8.95
C SER A 131 -13.72 -14.94 7.85
N ASP A 132 -15.04 -15.07 8.02
CA ASP A 132 -16.07 -14.80 7.03
C ASP A 132 -16.71 -13.40 7.16
N GLU A 133 -16.52 -12.67 8.27
CA GLU A 133 -17.00 -11.28 8.40
C GLU A 133 -16.13 -10.25 7.66
N ALA A 134 -14.94 -10.64 7.16
CA ALA A 134 -14.09 -9.73 6.38
C ALA A 134 -14.64 -9.44 4.96
N PHE A 135 -15.59 -10.25 4.47
CA PHE A 135 -16.22 -10.05 3.17
C PHE A 135 -17.52 -9.24 3.24
N SER A 136 -18.05 -8.97 4.43
CA SER A 136 -19.33 -8.28 4.65
C SER A 136 -19.30 -6.78 4.29
N GLU A 137 -18.13 -6.20 4.03
CA GLU A 137 -17.97 -4.77 3.68
C GLU A 137 -17.50 -4.53 2.24
N MET A 138 -17.76 -5.46 1.32
CA MET A 138 -17.45 -5.27 -0.10
C MET A 138 -18.56 -4.49 -0.82
N VAL A 139 -18.17 -3.50 -1.62
CA VAL A 139 -19.09 -2.70 -2.45
C VAL A 139 -18.77 -2.92 -3.93
N GLU A 140 -19.79 -3.16 -4.74
CA GLU A 140 -19.62 -3.28 -6.19
C GLU A 140 -19.32 -1.90 -6.79
N ILE A 141 -18.19 -1.76 -7.49
CA ILE A 141 -17.75 -0.46 -8.02
C ILE A 141 -18.65 0.06 -9.15
N TYR A 142 -19.25 -0.87 -9.90
CA TYR A 142 -20.20 -0.58 -10.96
C TYR A 142 -21.17 -1.74 -11.10
N SER A 143 -22.47 -1.43 -11.03
CA SER A 143 -23.55 -2.41 -11.02
C SER A 143 -23.46 -3.38 -12.22
N GLY A 144 -23.50 -4.68 -11.93
CA GLY A 144 -23.49 -5.75 -12.93
C GLY A 144 -22.10 -6.13 -13.44
N THR A 145 -21.02 -5.60 -12.87
CA THR A 145 -19.64 -5.99 -13.21
C THR A 145 -19.10 -7.09 -12.31
N GLN A 146 -19.70 -7.31 -11.14
CA GLN A 146 -19.19 -8.20 -10.09
C GLN A 146 -17.74 -7.89 -9.69
N VAL A 147 -17.35 -6.61 -9.82
CA VAL A 147 -16.05 -6.12 -9.38
C VAL A 147 -16.27 -5.35 -8.09
N PHE A 148 -15.65 -5.82 -7.02
CA PHE A 148 -15.86 -5.31 -5.68
C PHE A 148 -14.59 -4.64 -5.14
N CYS A 149 -14.79 -3.73 -4.21
CA CYS A 149 -13.74 -3.09 -3.44
C CYS A 149 -14.23 -2.85 -2.01
N ASP A 150 -13.31 -2.67 -1.07
CA ASP A 150 -13.66 -2.42 0.33
C ASP A 150 -14.50 -1.14 0.48
N LYS A 151 -15.47 -1.15 1.41
CA LYS A 151 -16.37 -0.01 1.67
C LYS A 151 -15.64 1.27 2.03
N LEU A 152 -14.55 1.19 2.79
CA LEU A 152 -13.70 2.34 3.13
C LEU A 152 -13.02 2.91 1.87
N SER A 153 -12.47 2.04 1.04
CA SER A 153 -11.83 2.42 -0.23
C SER A 153 -12.84 3.02 -1.21
N TRP A 154 -14.06 2.48 -1.25
CA TRP A 154 -15.17 3.03 -2.01
C TRP A 154 -15.56 4.42 -1.51
N ALA A 155 -15.73 4.61 -0.21
CA ALA A 155 -16.05 5.91 0.38
C ALA A 155 -14.97 6.96 0.07
N ALA A 156 -13.68 6.58 0.19
CA ALA A 156 -12.57 7.44 -0.18
C ALA A 156 -12.59 7.81 -1.68
N ALA A 157 -12.93 6.86 -2.56
CA ALA A 157 -13.08 7.14 -3.98
C ALA A 157 -14.27 8.09 -4.23
N VAL A 158 -15.44 7.82 -3.65
CA VAL A 158 -16.63 8.68 -3.81
C VAL A 158 -16.38 10.11 -3.31
N ASN A 159 -15.49 10.31 -2.34
CA ASN A 159 -15.11 11.65 -1.86
C ASN A 159 -13.93 12.28 -2.62
N ALA A 160 -13.36 11.60 -3.63
CA ALA A 160 -12.23 12.12 -4.40
C ALA A 160 -12.61 13.41 -5.15
N SER A 161 -11.75 14.43 -5.02
CA SER A 161 -11.89 15.74 -5.65
C SER A 161 -11.48 15.79 -7.12
N SER A 162 -10.85 14.73 -7.64
CA SER A 162 -10.45 14.63 -9.05
C SER A 162 -10.56 13.22 -9.61
N VAL A 163 -10.72 13.14 -10.93
CA VAL A 163 -10.71 11.87 -11.70
C VAL A 163 -9.46 11.05 -11.39
N SER A 164 -8.29 11.69 -11.36
CA SER A 164 -7.02 11.00 -11.12
C SER A 164 -6.99 10.35 -9.74
N VAL A 165 -7.43 11.07 -8.69
CA VAL A 165 -7.50 10.53 -7.32
C VAL A 165 -8.49 9.37 -7.27
N PHE A 166 -9.69 9.52 -7.84
CA PHE A 166 -10.68 8.46 -7.89
C PHE A 166 -10.17 7.17 -8.53
N VAL A 167 -9.64 7.28 -9.74
CA VAL A 167 -9.14 6.14 -10.51
C VAL A 167 -8.00 5.47 -9.75
N ARG A 168 -7.09 6.25 -9.16
CA ARG A 168 -5.97 5.74 -8.38
C ARG A 168 -6.42 4.99 -7.12
N THR A 169 -7.43 5.50 -6.42
CA THR A 169 -8.01 4.85 -5.25
C THR A 169 -8.67 3.53 -5.64
N LEU A 170 -9.48 3.50 -6.71
CA LEU A 170 -10.11 2.27 -7.18
C LEU A 170 -9.10 1.23 -7.66
N VAL A 171 -8.06 1.64 -8.41
CA VAL A 171 -6.99 0.74 -8.86
C VAL A 171 -6.32 0.07 -7.67
N MET A 172 -6.10 0.81 -6.57
CA MET A 172 -5.44 0.27 -5.38
C MET A 172 -6.31 -0.67 -4.55
N SER A 173 -7.63 -0.54 -4.64
CA SER A 173 -8.54 -1.43 -3.92
C SER A 173 -8.95 -2.66 -4.73
N VAL A 174 -9.04 -2.54 -6.06
CA VAL A 174 -9.49 -3.63 -6.95
C VAL A 174 -8.35 -4.60 -7.32
N PHE A 175 -7.11 -4.12 -7.30
CA PHE A 175 -5.92 -4.90 -7.65
C PHE A 175 -4.92 -4.95 -6.50
N PRO A 176 -4.45 -6.16 -6.12
CA PRO A 176 -3.33 -6.30 -5.21
C PRO A 176 -2.08 -5.59 -5.74
N VAL A 177 -1.28 -5.02 -4.82
CA VAL A 177 -0.06 -4.27 -5.16
C VAL A 177 0.90 -5.11 -6.00
N ASP A 178 1.06 -6.40 -5.68
CA ASP A 178 1.96 -7.31 -6.41
C ASP A 178 1.56 -7.51 -7.87
N VAL A 179 0.24 -7.58 -8.13
CA VAL A 179 -0.30 -7.66 -9.49
C VAL A 179 0.02 -6.37 -10.24
N LEU A 180 -0.16 -5.21 -9.62
CA LEU A 180 0.13 -3.91 -10.24
C LEU A 180 1.63 -3.70 -10.57
N LEU A 181 2.53 -4.24 -9.74
CA LEU A 181 3.97 -4.14 -9.99
C LEU A 181 4.38 -4.90 -11.26
N LYS A 182 3.75 -6.06 -11.50
CA LYS A 182 4.05 -6.99 -12.59
C LYS A 182 3.23 -6.74 -13.86
N SER A 183 2.13 -5.99 -13.76
CA SER A 183 1.16 -5.82 -14.86
C SER A 183 1.23 -4.45 -15.53
N ASN A 184 0.71 -4.34 -16.75
CA ASN A 184 0.50 -3.11 -17.52
C ASN A 184 -0.97 -2.99 -17.95
N LEU A 185 -1.42 -1.77 -18.26
CA LEU A 185 -2.81 -1.54 -18.70
C LEU A 185 -3.22 -2.36 -19.93
N ARG A 186 -2.29 -2.64 -20.85
CA ARG A 186 -2.57 -3.35 -22.13
C ARG A 186 -1.58 -4.48 -22.46
N GLY A 187 -0.71 -4.86 -21.51
CA GLY A 187 0.26 -5.95 -21.74
C GLY A 187 1.25 -5.70 -22.89
N GLN A 188 1.72 -4.47 -23.10
CA GLN A 188 2.68 -4.21 -24.19
C GLN A 188 4.02 -4.89 -23.95
N ILE A 189 4.41 -5.73 -24.91
CA ILE A 189 5.77 -6.25 -25.07
C ILE A 189 6.64 -5.09 -25.59
N ARG A 190 7.68 -4.74 -24.85
CA ARG A 190 8.74 -3.85 -25.35
C ARG A 190 9.99 -4.71 -25.53
N GLU A 191 10.50 -4.80 -26.75
CA GLU A 191 11.74 -5.52 -27.04
C GLU A 191 12.85 -5.08 -26.07
N GLY A 192 13.46 -6.05 -25.38
CA GLY A 192 14.56 -5.81 -24.43
C GLY A 192 14.16 -5.46 -22.98
N LYS A 193 12.87 -5.44 -22.61
CA LYS A 193 12.43 -5.36 -21.20
C LYS A 193 11.56 -6.55 -20.83
N GLN A 194 11.57 -6.95 -19.55
CA GLN A 194 10.66 -7.98 -19.06
C GLN A 194 9.21 -7.61 -19.44
N SER A 195 8.59 -8.48 -20.24
CA SER A 195 7.20 -8.35 -20.65
C SER A 195 6.31 -8.34 -19.41
N LYS A 196 5.32 -7.46 -19.38
CA LYS A 196 4.40 -7.31 -18.25
C LYS A 196 3.04 -7.80 -18.64
N GLU A 197 2.42 -8.54 -17.75
CA GLU A 197 1.09 -9.11 -17.97
C GLU A 197 0.04 -7.99 -18.11
N PRO A 198 -0.99 -8.17 -18.94
CA PRO A 198 -2.10 -7.23 -18.97
C PRO A 198 -2.89 -7.27 -17.65
N LEU A 199 -3.38 -6.10 -17.21
CA LEU A 199 -4.37 -6.05 -16.12
C LEU A 199 -5.68 -6.71 -16.58
N ASP A 200 -6.39 -7.31 -15.62
CA ASP A 200 -7.70 -7.91 -15.86
C ASP A 200 -8.65 -6.89 -16.51
N ASN A 201 -9.01 -7.16 -17.76
CA ASN A 201 -9.80 -6.25 -18.57
C ASN A 201 -11.21 -6.04 -17.99
N LYS A 202 -11.78 -7.01 -17.29
CA LYS A 202 -13.10 -6.89 -16.64
C LYS A 202 -13.05 -5.87 -15.50
N LYS A 203 -12.01 -5.97 -14.66
CA LYS A 203 -11.76 -5.02 -13.56
C LYS A 203 -11.45 -3.61 -14.09
N ILE A 204 -10.68 -3.52 -15.17
CA ILE A 204 -10.39 -2.24 -15.82
C ILE A 204 -11.68 -1.62 -16.40
N ASP A 205 -12.47 -2.35 -17.16
CA ASP A 205 -13.73 -1.85 -17.74
C ASP A 205 -14.69 -1.36 -16.65
N ALA A 206 -14.79 -2.09 -15.53
CA ALA A 206 -15.59 -1.65 -14.38
C ALA A 206 -15.11 -0.30 -13.79
N ILE A 207 -13.80 -0.08 -13.69
CA ILE A 207 -13.22 1.21 -13.29
C ILE A 207 -13.53 2.30 -14.31
N PHE A 208 -13.42 2.01 -15.62
CA PHE A 208 -13.78 2.96 -16.68
C PHE A 208 -15.25 3.39 -16.55
N ARG A 209 -16.17 2.43 -16.45
CA ARG A 209 -17.61 2.69 -16.30
C ARG A 209 -17.94 3.47 -15.03
N ALA A 210 -17.36 3.08 -13.89
CA ALA A 210 -17.52 3.80 -12.63
C ALA A 210 -17.05 5.26 -12.73
N THR A 211 -15.92 5.48 -13.41
CA THR A 211 -15.35 6.82 -13.59
C THR A 211 -16.23 7.67 -14.51
N LEU A 212 -16.66 7.13 -15.66
CA LEU A 212 -17.52 7.85 -16.60
C LEU A 212 -18.90 8.16 -16.00
N LYS A 213 -19.41 7.29 -15.12
CA LYS A 213 -20.66 7.54 -14.38
C LYS A 213 -20.56 8.74 -13.45
N LYS A 214 -19.44 8.89 -12.73
CA LYS A 214 -19.24 10.01 -11.79
C LYS A 214 -18.73 11.29 -12.47
N TRP A 215 -17.91 11.18 -13.51
CA TRP A 215 -17.40 12.30 -14.30
C TRP A 215 -17.64 12.08 -15.79
N PRO A 216 -18.82 12.46 -16.32
CA PRO A 216 -19.23 12.17 -17.70
C PRO A 216 -18.34 12.86 -18.75
N ASN A 217 -17.70 13.98 -18.41
CA ASN A 217 -16.84 14.73 -19.34
C ASN A 217 -15.40 14.19 -19.40
N THR A 218 -15.10 13.09 -18.70
CA THR A 218 -13.76 12.50 -18.67
C THR A 218 -13.49 11.71 -19.93
N THR A 219 -12.30 11.90 -20.50
CA THR A 219 -11.87 11.09 -21.64
C THR A 219 -11.26 9.76 -21.19
N PRO A 220 -11.45 8.66 -21.95
CA PRO A 220 -10.79 7.37 -21.64
C PRO A 220 -9.27 7.47 -21.54
N SER A 221 -8.65 8.39 -22.29
CA SER A 221 -7.21 8.66 -22.25
C SER A 221 -6.76 9.20 -20.89
N GLN A 222 -7.53 10.11 -20.28
CA GLN A 222 -7.25 10.63 -18.93
C GLN A 222 -7.29 9.52 -17.89
N ILE A 223 -8.27 8.62 -17.97
CA ILE A 223 -8.41 7.46 -17.08
C ILE A 223 -7.18 6.54 -17.24
N GLY A 224 -6.87 6.16 -18.48
CA GLY A 224 -5.71 5.31 -18.78
C GLY A 224 -4.37 5.93 -18.35
N SER A 225 -4.23 7.25 -18.48
CA SER A 225 -3.07 8.00 -18.01
C SER A 225 -2.92 7.93 -16.49
N ALA A 226 -4.02 8.15 -15.74
CA ALA A 226 -4.01 8.06 -14.28
C ALA A 226 -3.61 6.66 -13.77
N ILE A 227 -4.12 5.59 -14.43
CA ILE A 227 -3.74 4.21 -14.12
C ILE A 227 -2.23 4.01 -14.35
N ASN A 228 -1.73 4.36 -15.54
CA ASN A 228 -0.31 4.20 -15.86
C ASN A 228 0.61 5.00 -14.94
N ALA A 229 0.19 6.22 -14.59
CA ALA A 229 0.92 7.05 -13.64
C ALA A 229 1.04 6.35 -12.26
N LYS A 230 -0.03 5.70 -11.79
CA LYS A 230 0.01 4.93 -10.53
C LYS A 230 0.90 3.70 -10.61
N LEU A 231 0.85 2.95 -11.71
CA LEU A 231 1.74 1.81 -11.92
C LEU A 231 3.21 2.25 -11.87
N ASN A 232 3.54 3.36 -12.52
CA ASN A 232 4.90 3.90 -12.54
C ASN A 232 5.36 4.42 -11.17
N GLU A 233 4.45 5.04 -10.41
CA GLU A 233 4.67 5.47 -9.03
C GLU A 233 5.02 4.28 -8.14
N LEU A 234 4.21 3.22 -8.14
CA LEU A 234 4.45 2.01 -7.33
C LEU A 234 5.81 1.37 -7.63
N ARG A 235 6.17 1.27 -8.91
CA ARG A 235 7.46 0.71 -9.33
C ARG A 235 8.62 1.59 -8.90
N SER A 236 8.44 2.91 -8.97
CA SER A 236 9.47 3.86 -8.53
C SER A 236 9.64 3.80 -7.02
N LYS A 237 8.55 3.67 -6.26
CA LYS A 237 8.58 3.43 -4.81
C LYS A 237 9.31 2.12 -4.48
N LYS A 238 8.94 1.02 -5.14
CA LYS A 238 9.57 -0.29 -4.93
C LYS A 238 11.09 -0.27 -5.17
N ARG A 239 11.54 0.36 -6.26
CA ARG A 239 12.99 0.51 -6.53
C ARG A 239 13.74 1.33 -5.47
N ARG A 240 13.07 2.28 -4.81
CA ARG A 240 13.69 3.03 -3.71
C ARG A 240 13.81 2.16 -2.46
N GLU A 241 12.75 1.44 -2.12
CA GLU A 241 12.74 0.51 -0.98
C GLU A 241 13.79 -0.59 -1.13
N ASP A 242 13.96 -1.13 -2.34
CA ASP A 242 14.96 -2.17 -2.60
C ASP A 242 16.39 -1.63 -2.42
N LYS A 243 16.67 -0.40 -2.89
CA LYS A 243 17.96 0.27 -2.68
C LYS A 243 18.25 0.61 -1.22
N GLU A 244 17.22 1.01 -0.49
CA GLU A 244 17.34 1.32 0.95
C GLU A 244 17.71 0.07 1.73
N LYS A 245 17.04 -1.06 1.47
CA LYS A 245 17.36 -2.35 2.10
C LYS A 245 18.76 -2.84 1.76
N GLU A 246 19.20 -2.67 0.52
CA GLU A 246 20.57 -3.00 0.09
C GLU A 246 21.60 -2.12 0.80
N GLY A 247 21.35 -0.80 0.90
CA GLY A 247 22.22 0.11 1.66
C GLY A 247 22.26 -0.17 3.16
N THR A 248 21.14 -0.57 3.76
CA THR A 248 21.06 -0.97 5.17
C THR A 248 21.83 -2.26 5.43
N LEU A 249 21.72 -3.27 4.57
CA LEU A 249 22.49 -4.52 4.69
C LEU A 249 24.01 -4.30 4.59
N MET A 250 24.44 -3.30 3.82
CA MET A 250 25.85 -2.91 3.72
C MET A 250 26.39 -2.20 4.96
N LEU A 251 25.53 -1.67 5.85
CA LEU A 251 25.92 -0.96 7.07
C LEU A 251 26.09 -1.88 8.30
N PHE A 252 25.65 -3.14 8.23
CA PHE A 252 25.70 -4.10 9.34
C PHE A 252 26.73 -5.23 9.14
N ASN A 253 27.57 -5.14 8.11
CA ASN A 253 28.61 -6.13 7.79
C ASN A 253 30.04 -5.66 8.11
N ASP A 254 30.20 -4.55 8.83
CA ASP A 254 31.51 -4.04 9.31
C ASP A 254 31.69 -4.25 10.82
#